data_AF-A0A090X1K7-F1
#
_entry.id   AF-A0A090X1K7-F1
#
_cell.length_a   1.000
_cell.length_b   1.000
_cell.length_c   1.000
_cell.angle_alpha   90.00
_cell.angle_beta   90.00
_cell.angle_gamma   90.00
#
_symmetry.space_group_name_H-M   'P 1'
#
loop_
_entity.id
_entity.type
_entity.pdbx_description
1 polymer ?
#
loop_
_entity_poly.entity_id
_entity_poly.type
_entity_poly.pdbx_seq_one_letter_code
_entity_poly.pdbx_strand_id
1 'polypeptide(L)'
;MEKEEIELFIEKLNEDNLEEDAYLGFFNVDHEDYKYIKANPKGLRRYAARLLQISVTEDYEYWYIDDKFIDKKSHHQFDSVELTNKNGETIEIEEPKTSWKTHLLGIGLYLLLTIIAICFIIGLITAISWIF
;
A
#
# COMPACT_ATOMS: atom_id res chain seq x y z
N MET A 1 11.26 -26.39 -11.49
CA MET A 1 11.26 -27.04 -10.17
C MET A 1 9.85 -27.52 -9.96
N GLU A 2 9.71 -28.77 -9.53
CA GLU A 2 8.42 -29.30 -9.11
C GLU A 2 7.97 -28.59 -7.83
N LYS A 3 6.66 -28.60 -7.55
CA LYS A 3 6.07 -27.92 -6.39
C LYS A 3 6.75 -28.35 -5.09
N GLU A 4 6.97 -29.65 -4.92
CA GLU A 4 7.60 -30.22 -3.73
C GLU A 4 9.05 -29.72 -3.55
N GLU A 5 9.78 -29.48 -4.64
CA GLU A 5 11.13 -28.92 -4.58
C GLU A 5 11.14 -27.46 -4.12
N ILE A 6 10.13 -26.68 -4.56
CA ILE A 6 9.97 -25.28 -4.17
C ILE A 6 9.59 -25.18 -2.69
N GLU A 7 8.68 -26.04 -2.22
CA GLU A 7 8.28 -26.09 -0.81
C GLU A 7 9.47 -26.41 0.11
N LEU A 8 10.29 -27.41 -0.24
CA LEU A 8 11.52 -27.73 0.51
C LEU A 8 12.54 -26.58 0.48
N PHE A 9 12.61 -25.82 -0.62
CA PHE A 9 13.49 -24.68 -0.71
C PHE A 9 13.00 -23.50 0.14
N ILE A 10 11.68 -23.26 0.19
CA ILE A 10 11.05 -22.28 1.07
C ILE A 10 11.34 -22.59 2.53
N GLU A 11 11.26 -23.86 2.94
CA GLU A 11 11.57 -24.28 4.31
C GLU A 11 13.00 -23.93 4.69
N LYS A 12 13.98 -24.26 3.83
CA LYS A 12 15.40 -23.91 4.02
C LYS A 12 15.65 -22.40 4.07
N LEU A 13 14.91 -21.62 3.29
CA LEU A 13 15.02 -20.16 3.35
C LEU A 13 14.53 -19.60 4.68
N ASN A 14 13.65 -20.32 5.40
CA ASN A 14 13.02 -19.88 6.64
C ASN A 14 13.64 -20.47 7.92
N GLU A 15 14.40 -21.56 7.86
CA GLU A 15 14.99 -22.28 9.02
C GLU A 15 15.78 -21.39 10.01
N ASP A 16 16.35 -20.26 9.57
CA ASP A 16 17.20 -19.38 10.39
C ASP A 16 16.66 -17.94 10.59
N ASN A 17 15.44 -17.63 10.14
CA ASN A 17 14.96 -16.25 10.09
C ASN A 17 14.06 -15.89 11.29
N LEU A 18 14.67 -15.45 12.40
CA LEU A 18 13.94 -14.70 13.42
C LEU A 18 13.38 -13.40 12.81
N GLU A 19 12.08 -13.15 12.97
CA GLU A 19 11.37 -12.05 12.33
C GLU A 19 11.98 -10.67 12.61
N GLU A 20 12.59 -10.52 13.77
CA GLU A 20 12.98 -9.23 14.35
C GLU A 20 14.18 -8.57 13.68
N ASP A 21 14.99 -9.34 12.94
CA ASP A 21 16.21 -8.84 12.29
C ASP A 21 16.08 -8.64 10.78
N ALA A 22 14.97 -9.06 10.17
CA ALA A 22 14.82 -8.96 8.73
C ALA A 22 14.62 -7.49 8.30
N TYR A 23 15.34 -7.07 7.26
CA TYR A 23 15.23 -5.72 6.71
C TYR A 23 15.18 -5.74 5.20
N LEU A 24 14.19 -5.08 4.62
CA LEU A 24 14.05 -4.87 3.18
C LEU A 24 13.33 -3.54 2.91
N GLY A 25 13.75 -2.78 1.91
CA GLY A 25 13.06 -1.58 1.50
C GLY A 25 13.37 -1.18 0.06
N PHE A 26 12.47 -0.38 -0.51
CA PHE A 26 12.49 0.04 -1.91
C PHE A 26 12.64 1.55 -1.98
N PHE A 27 13.70 2.02 -2.63
CA PHE A 27 14.10 3.42 -2.58
C PHE A 27 14.33 3.97 -3.98
N ASN A 28 14.14 5.28 -4.11
CA ASN A 28 14.52 6.06 -5.28
C ASN A 28 15.63 7.03 -4.91
N VAL A 29 16.46 7.37 -5.89
CA VAL A 29 17.32 8.55 -5.85
C VAL A 29 16.61 9.67 -6.60
N ASP A 30 16.21 10.73 -5.91
CA ASP A 30 15.33 11.82 -6.38
C ASP A 30 15.82 12.58 -7.63
N HIS A 31 17.01 12.27 -8.14
CA HIS A 31 17.66 12.99 -9.24
C HIS A 31 18.12 12.11 -10.40
N GLU A 32 18.02 10.78 -10.30
CA GLU A 32 18.60 9.86 -11.31
C GLU A 32 17.61 8.84 -11.86
N ASP A 33 16.32 8.94 -11.54
CA ASP A 33 15.31 7.90 -11.82
C ASP A 33 15.76 6.47 -11.41
N TYR A 34 16.76 6.39 -10.53
CA TYR A 34 17.40 5.17 -10.12
C TYR A 34 16.64 4.58 -8.94
N LYS A 35 16.12 3.38 -9.13
CA LYS A 35 15.39 2.62 -8.11
C LYS A 35 16.29 1.51 -7.59
N TYR A 36 16.33 1.31 -6.28
CA TYR A 36 17.14 0.27 -5.66
C TYR A 36 16.44 -0.39 -4.49
N ILE A 37 16.84 -1.63 -4.23
CA ILE A 37 16.43 -2.39 -3.05
C ILE A 37 17.56 -2.31 -2.03
N LYS A 38 17.23 -1.91 -0.80
CA LYS A 38 18.17 -1.97 0.33
C LYS A 38 17.65 -3.02 1.30
N ALA A 39 18.43 -4.05 1.54
CA ALA A 39 18.02 -5.17 2.37
C ALA A 39 19.22 -5.85 3.01
N ASN A 40 18.99 -6.57 4.10
CA ASN A 40 19.97 -7.52 4.63
C ASN A 40 19.70 -8.94 4.08
N PRO A 41 20.65 -9.89 4.20
CA PRO A 41 20.46 -11.23 3.65
C PRO A 41 19.20 -11.94 4.16
N LYS A 42 18.81 -11.72 5.43
CA LYS A 42 17.60 -12.29 6.03
C LYS A 42 16.33 -11.74 5.34
N GLY A 43 16.22 -10.43 5.18
CA GLY A 43 15.09 -9.76 4.52
C GLY A 43 14.95 -10.17 3.05
N LEU A 44 16.06 -10.29 2.32
CA LEU A 44 16.03 -10.78 0.93
C LEU A 44 15.53 -12.22 0.84
N ARG A 45 16.06 -13.12 1.67
CA ARG A 45 15.63 -14.53 1.67
C ARG A 45 14.16 -14.67 2.02
N ARG A 46 13.69 -13.90 3.00
CA ARG A 46 12.31 -13.90 3.44
C ARG A 46 11.36 -13.40 2.36
N TYR A 47 11.70 -12.28 1.73
CA TYR A 47 10.91 -11.75 0.61
C TYR A 47 10.88 -12.74 -0.56
N ALA A 48 12.01 -13.36 -0.90
CA ALA A 48 12.07 -14.40 -1.92
C ALA A 48 11.22 -15.63 -1.54
N ALA A 49 11.28 -16.10 -0.29
CA ALA A 49 10.46 -17.20 0.19
C ALA A 49 8.96 -16.88 0.07
N ARG A 50 8.55 -15.63 0.35
CA ARG A 50 7.16 -15.20 0.23
C ARG A 50 6.69 -15.19 -1.22
N LEU A 51 7.50 -14.67 -2.14
CA LEU A 51 7.19 -14.72 -3.57
C LEU A 51 7.10 -16.16 -4.08
N LEU A 52 7.97 -17.05 -3.62
CA LEU A 52 7.94 -18.46 -3.98
C LEU A 52 6.69 -19.16 -3.44
N GLN A 53 6.29 -18.89 -2.19
CA GLN A 53 5.04 -19.39 -1.61
C GLN A 53 3.82 -18.99 -2.45
N ILE A 54 3.79 -17.73 -2.92
CA ILE A 54 2.72 -17.25 -3.79
C ILE A 54 2.78 -17.96 -5.15
N SER A 55 3.98 -18.17 -5.71
CA SER A 55 4.15 -18.76 -7.05
C SER A 55 3.69 -20.22 -7.19
N VAL A 56 3.60 -20.97 -6.08
CA VAL A 56 3.15 -22.38 -6.08
C VAL A 56 1.64 -22.53 -5.84
N THR A 57 0.95 -21.42 -5.63
CA THR A 57 -0.50 -21.36 -5.53
C THR A 57 -1.12 -21.37 -6.93
N GLU A 58 -2.28 -22.02 -7.08
CA GLU A 58 -3.05 -22.05 -8.34
C GLU A 58 -4.14 -20.96 -8.38
N ASP A 59 -4.36 -20.25 -7.27
CA ASP A 59 -5.36 -19.19 -7.14
C ASP A 59 -4.82 -17.86 -7.68
N TYR A 60 -5.33 -17.44 -8.84
CA TYR A 60 -5.09 -16.15 -9.46
C TYR A 60 -5.81 -15.02 -8.70
N GLU A 61 -5.33 -14.73 -7.49
CA GLU A 61 -5.86 -13.71 -6.58
C GLU A 61 -4.77 -12.71 -6.13
N TYR A 62 -5.18 -11.67 -5.39
CA TYR A 62 -4.28 -10.74 -4.72
C TYR A 62 -3.77 -11.34 -3.40
N TRP A 63 -2.47 -11.51 -3.31
CA TRP A 63 -1.79 -12.00 -2.12
C TRP A 63 -1.12 -10.87 -1.36
N TYR A 64 -1.56 -10.64 -0.13
CA TYR A 64 -0.94 -9.65 0.75
C TYR A 64 0.40 -10.14 1.28
N ILE A 65 1.38 -9.25 1.26
CA ILE A 65 2.71 -9.45 1.81
C ILE A 65 2.73 -8.70 3.17
N ASP A 66 2.39 -9.41 4.25
CA ASP A 66 2.32 -8.85 5.62
C ASP A 66 3.72 -8.69 6.22
N ASP A 67 4.29 -7.51 6.03
CA ASP A 67 5.71 -7.32 6.22
C ASP A 67 6.04 -6.25 7.26
N LYS A 68 6.06 -6.69 8.52
CA LYS A 68 6.76 -5.97 9.60
C LYS A 68 8.24 -5.71 9.27
N PHE A 69 8.83 -6.49 8.36
CA PHE A 69 10.23 -6.38 7.96
C PHE A 69 10.48 -5.45 6.75
N ILE A 70 9.42 -5.02 6.05
CA ILE A 70 9.55 -3.97 5.04
C ILE A 70 9.72 -2.62 5.75
N ASP A 71 10.76 -1.87 5.36
CA ASP A 71 11.05 -0.56 5.91
C ASP A 71 9.91 0.40 5.59
N LYS A 72 9.26 0.91 6.64
CA LYS A 72 8.19 1.92 6.52
C LYS A 72 8.68 3.23 5.89
N LYS A 73 9.99 3.45 5.85
CA LYS A 73 10.62 4.60 5.17
C LYS A 73 10.93 4.33 3.70
N SER A 74 10.59 3.17 3.17
CA SER A 74 10.68 2.90 1.73
C SER A 74 9.89 3.95 0.96
N HIS A 75 10.44 4.39 -0.18
CA HIS A 75 9.76 5.31 -1.08
C HIS A 75 8.63 4.61 -1.85
N HIS A 76 8.72 3.28 -2.00
CA HIS A 76 7.66 2.44 -2.57
C HIS A 76 7.26 1.35 -1.60
N GLN A 77 5.98 1.01 -1.61
CA GLN A 77 5.43 -0.13 -0.88
C GLN A 77 4.80 -1.10 -1.88
N PHE A 78 5.15 -2.38 -1.74
CA PHE A 78 4.62 -3.47 -2.55
C PHE A 78 3.82 -4.39 -1.61
N ASP A 79 2.63 -3.94 -1.23
CA ASP A 79 1.84 -4.59 -0.19
C ASP A 79 1.14 -5.87 -0.68
N SER A 80 1.06 -6.07 -2.00
CA SER A 80 0.39 -7.19 -2.60
C SER A 80 1.03 -7.65 -3.91
N VAL A 81 0.87 -8.93 -4.20
CA VAL A 81 1.18 -9.53 -5.51
C VAL A 81 -0.12 -10.04 -6.12
N GLU A 82 -0.40 -9.59 -7.34
CA GLU A 82 -1.48 -10.14 -8.16
C GLU A 82 -0.92 -11.27 -9.03
N LEU A 83 -1.43 -12.48 -8.87
CA LEU A 83 -1.15 -13.56 -9.80
C LEU A 83 -2.07 -13.43 -11.01
N THR A 84 -1.48 -13.40 -12.21
CA THR A 84 -2.22 -13.31 -13.47
C THR A 84 -1.79 -14.39 -14.46
N ASN A 85 -2.74 -14.87 -15.25
CA ASN A 85 -2.50 -15.77 -16.39
C ASN A 85 -2.34 -15.01 -17.71
N LYS A 86 -2.40 -13.67 -17.68
CA LYS A 86 -2.24 -12.83 -18.86
C LYS A 86 -0.75 -12.69 -19.19
N ASN A 87 -0.41 -12.86 -20.46
CA ASN A 87 0.93 -12.55 -20.96
C ASN A 87 1.09 -11.02 -20.99
N GLY A 88 2.28 -10.52 -20.62
CA GLY A 88 2.55 -9.13 -20.23
C GLY A 88 2.33 -8.01 -21.27
N GLU A 89 1.59 -8.25 -22.34
CA GLU A 89 1.36 -7.26 -23.41
C GLU A 89 0.18 -6.31 -23.14
N THR A 90 -0.64 -6.52 -22.10
CA THR A 90 -1.74 -5.58 -21.78
C THR A 90 -2.19 -5.68 -20.32
N ILE A 91 -1.35 -5.24 -19.39
CA ILE A 91 -1.83 -4.86 -18.06
C ILE A 91 -2.10 -3.36 -18.13
N GLU A 92 -3.33 -2.99 -18.52
CA GLU A 92 -3.81 -1.64 -18.23
C GLU A 92 -3.85 -1.51 -16.71
N ILE A 93 -2.94 -0.72 -16.15
CA ILE A 93 -3.04 -0.30 -14.75
C ILE A 93 -4.31 0.54 -14.68
N GLU A 94 -5.42 -0.04 -14.24
CA GLU A 94 -6.61 0.76 -13.93
C GLU A 94 -6.23 1.69 -12.77
N GLU A 95 -5.93 2.96 -13.09
CA GLU A 95 -5.88 3.98 -12.05
C GLU A 95 -7.21 3.91 -11.27
N PRO A 96 -7.18 3.94 -9.93
CA PRO A 96 -8.39 3.85 -9.14
C PRO A 96 -9.34 4.95 -9.59
N LYS A 97 -10.39 4.56 -10.32
CA LYS A 97 -11.39 5.48 -10.86
C LYS A 97 -11.91 6.30 -9.68
N THR A 98 -11.51 7.55 -9.59
CA THR A 98 -12.01 8.48 -8.56
C THR A 98 -13.52 8.47 -8.68
N SER A 99 -14.20 7.86 -7.70
CA SER A 99 -15.64 7.72 -7.76
C SER A 99 -16.22 9.14 -7.72
N TRP A 100 -16.99 9.53 -8.73
CA TRP A 100 -17.81 10.75 -8.75
C TRP A 100 -18.53 11.02 -7.41
N LYS A 101 -18.87 9.97 -6.66
CA LYS A 101 -19.41 10.03 -5.30
C LYS A 101 -18.50 10.72 -4.29
N THR A 102 -17.19 10.46 -4.32
CA THR A 102 -16.19 11.12 -3.46
C THR A 102 -16.09 12.61 -3.75
N HIS A 103 -16.24 13.02 -5.01
CA HIS A 103 -16.23 14.43 -5.38
C HIS A 103 -17.48 15.18 -4.90
N LEU A 104 -18.66 14.55 -5.04
CA LEU A 104 -19.94 15.07 -4.51
C LEU A 104 -19.93 15.21 -2.99
N LEU A 105 -19.36 14.24 -2.26
CA LEU A 105 -19.23 14.31 -0.80
C LEU A 105 -18.33 15.47 -0.35
N GLY A 106 -17.21 15.70 -1.06
CA GLY A 106 -16.32 16.83 -0.78
C GLY A 106 -17.01 18.18 -0.95
N ILE A 107 -17.75 18.35 -2.06
CA ILE A 107 -18.52 19.58 -2.33
C ILE A 107 -19.63 19.77 -1.31
N GLY A 108 -20.35 18.70 -0.96
CA GLY A 108 -21.43 18.74 0.04
C GLY A 108 -20.93 19.16 1.43
N LEU A 109 -19.77 18.64 1.85
CA LEU A 109 -19.17 19.01 3.13
C LEU A 109 -18.74 20.48 3.18
N TYR A 110 -18.15 20.99 2.09
CA TYR A 110 -17.74 22.38 2.01
C TYR A 110 -18.93 23.35 2.07
N LEU A 111 -20.01 23.05 1.36
CA LEU A 111 -21.26 23.81 1.41
C LEU A 111 -21.87 23.81 2.82
N LEU A 112 -21.90 22.65 3.48
CA LEU A 112 -22.42 22.51 4.83
C LEU A 112 -21.63 23.37 5.83
N LEU A 113 -20.31 23.31 5.78
CA LEU A 113 -19.43 24.12 6.65
C LEU A 113 -19.63 25.63 6.41
N THR A 114 -19.82 26.03 5.15
CA THR A 114 -20.09 27.44 4.80
C THR A 114 -21.41 27.93 5.40
N ILE A 115 -22.47 27.13 5.32
CA ILE A 115 -23.78 27.45 5.91
C ILE A 115 -23.66 27.59 7.43
N ILE A 116 -22.98 26.64 8.08
CA ILE A 116 -22.78 26.68 9.53
C ILE A 116 -22.04 27.96 9.95
N ALA A 117 -20.98 28.35 9.22
CA ALA A 117 -20.23 29.57 9.50
C ALA A 117 -21.10 30.83 9.36
N ILE A 118 -21.93 30.92 8.31
CA ILE A 118 -22.85 32.04 8.11
C ILE A 118 -23.88 32.10 9.24
N CYS A 119 -24.50 30.98 9.60
CA CYS A 119 -25.46 30.91 10.70
C CYS A 119 -24.83 31.34 12.03
N PHE A 120 -23.59 30.94 12.28
CA PHE A 120 -22.85 31.33 13.48
C PHE A 120 -22.62 32.85 13.53
N ILE A 121 -22.19 33.45 12.42
CA ILE A 121 -21.99 34.91 12.34
C ILE A 121 -23.30 35.66 12.57
N ILE A 122 -24.39 35.25 11.93
CA ILE A 122 -25.71 35.89 12.09
C ILE A 122 -26.18 35.78 13.54
N GLY A 123 -26.04 34.59 14.15
CA GLY A 123 -26.41 34.37 15.55
C GLY A 123 -25.61 35.25 16.51
N LEU A 124 -24.32 35.41 16.24
CA LEU A 124 -23.43 36.25 17.04
C LEU A 124 -23.77 37.74 16.92
N ILE A 125 -24.03 38.24 15.71
CA ILE A 125 -24.49 39.62 15.49
C ILE A 125 -25.81 39.87 16.22
N THR A 126 -26.76 38.94 16.11
CA THR A 126 -28.07 39.05 16.75
C THR A 126 -27.94 39.10 18.27
N ALA A 127 -27.12 38.22 18.86
CA ALA A 127 -26.86 38.19 20.29
C ALA A 127 -26.24 39.51 20.79
N ILE A 128 -25.29 40.09 20.04
CA ILE A 128 -24.66 41.37 20.38
C ILE A 128 -25.71 42.50 20.31
N SER A 129 -26.57 42.53 19.29
CA SER A 129 -27.63 43.55 19.16
C SER A 129 -28.72 43.50 20.23
N TRP A 130 -28.81 42.40 20.98
CA TRP A 130 -29.72 42.30 22.11
C TRP A 130 -29.08 42.78 23.42
N ILE A 131 -27.75 42.88 23.45
CA ILE A 131 -26.97 43.27 24.63
C ILE A 131 -26.59 44.76 24.59
N PHE A 132 -26.37 45.34 23.40
CA PHE A 132 -26.04 46.74 23.17
C PHE A 132 -27.18 47.49 22.48
#